data_AF-A0A2V8BMR5-F1
#
_entry.id   AF-A0A2V8BMR5-F1
#
_cell.length_a   1.000
_cell.length_b   1.000
_cell.length_c   1.000
_cell.angle_alpha   90.00
_cell.angle_beta   90.00
_cell.angle_gamma   90.00
#
_symmetry.space_group_name_H-M   'P 1'
#
loop_
_entity.id
_entity.type
_entity.pdbx_description
1 polymer ?
#
loop_
_entity_poly.entity_id
_entity_poly.type
_entity_poly.pdbx_seq_one_letter_code
_entity_poly.pdbx_strand_id
1 'polypeptide(L)'
;LTEPVQVVGASPLLETLTSSRGSVIDQRKIVELPLNGRDYNQLALLSPGVLPGTPRLASVNFKGVLNVNGNRTFNNVFLLDGVDNISYSNSFRGENVQLVQPSIEALQEFKIQTNAYSAEFGRSSGAVVNATIKSGSNTVRGSVYEFFRNDALDANNY
;
A
#
# COMPACT_ATOMS: atom_id res chain seq x y z
N LEU A 1 30.41 28.55 10.44
CA LEU A 1 30.80 27.14 10.21
C LEU A 1 29.50 26.35 10.13
N THR A 2 29.16 25.86 8.94
CA THR A 2 27.91 25.14 8.68
C THR A 2 28.32 23.72 8.29
N GLU A 3 28.02 22.77 9.16
CA GLU A 3 28.40 21.38 8.99
C GLU A 3 27.29 20.65 8.21
N PRO A 4 27.57 20.09 7.01
CA PRO A 4 26.57 19.36 6.27
C PRO A 4 26.36 17.98 6.92
N VAL A 5 25.20 17.79 7.55
CA VAL A 5 24.74 16.46 7.98
C VAL A 5 24.45 15.63 6.73
N GLN A 6 25.35 14.73 6.36
CA GLN A 6 25.10 13.72 5.33
C GLN A 6 24.27 12.59 5.94
N VAL A 7 22.98 12.55 5.60
CA VAL A 7 22.13 11.38 5.88
C VAL A 7 22.40 10.33 4.81
N VAL A 8 23.32 9.40 5.07
CA VAL A 8 23.55 8.21 4.24
C VAL A 8 22.56 7.14 4.69
N GLY A 9 21.30 7.31 4.29
CA GLY A 9 20.22 6.35 4.54
C GLY A 9 19.88 5.58 3.27
N ALA A 10 20.79 4.75 2.77
CA ALA A 10 20.41 3.77 1.76
C ALA A 10 19.69 2.61 2.49
N SER A 11 18.37 2.55 2.35
CA SER A 11 17.61 1.35 2.75
C SER A 11 18.19 0.15 1.98
N PRO A 12 18.54 -0.97 2.64
CA PRO A 12 19.11 -2.11 1.95
C PRO A 12 18.10 -2.63 0.90
N LEU A 13 18.53 -2.66 -0.37
CA LEU A 13 17.73 -3.18 -1.49
C LEU A 13 17.33 -4.65 -1.32
N LEU A 14 18.02 -5.35 -0.41
CA LEU A 14 17.81 -6.76 -0.10
C LEU A 14 17.73 -6.95 1.42
N GLU A 15 16.55 -7.37 1.89
CA GLU A 15 16.31 -7.79 3.27
C GLU A 15 16.82 -9.22 3.45
N THR A 16 18.10 -9.39 3.79
CA THR A 16 18.74 -10.70 4.06
C THR A 16 18.60 -11.17 5.51
N LEU A 17 18.12 -10.29 6.40
CA LEU A 17 18.07 -10.53 7.84
C LEU A 17 16.71 -11.08 8.31
N THR A 18 15.71 -11.13 7.43
CA THR A 18 14.37 -11.61 7.78
C THR A 18 13.95 -12.78 6.90
N SER A 19 13.38 -13.83 7.49
CA SER A 19 12.72 -14.92 6.75
C SER A 19 11.34 -14.51 6.20
N SER A 20 11.04 -13.21 6.13
CA SER A 20 9.71 -12.73 5.78
C SER A 20 9.42 -13.01 4.32
N ARG A 21 8.27 -13.64 4.05
CA ARG A 21 7.79 -13.85 2.69
C ARG A 21 6.96 -12.64 2.31
N GLY A 22 7.48 -11.82 1.41
CA GLY A 22 6.86 -10.58 1.02
C GLY A 22 7.28 -10.12 -0.36
N SER A 23 6.66 -9.03 -0.82
CA SER A 23 7.03 -8.36 -2.06
C SER A 23 7.24 -6.89 -1.77
N VAL A 24 8.29 -6.33 -2.37
CA VAL A 24 8.56 -4.90 -2.41
C VAL A 24 8.28 -4.43 -3.83
N ILE A 25 7.50 -3.36 -3.94
CA ILE A 25 7.08 -2.77 -5.21
C ILE A 25 7.56 -1.33 -5.21
N ASP A 26 8.56 -1.07 -6.05
CA ASP A 26 9.19 0.25 -6.16
C ASP A 26 8.28 1.26 -6.86
N GLN A 27 8.49 2.54 -6.56
CA GLN A 27 7.78 3.69 -7.14
C GLN A 27 7.48 3.56 -8.63
N ARG A 28 8.46 3.13 -9.45
CA ARG A 28 8.26 3.02 -10.90
C ARG A 28 7.07 2.12 -11.24
N LYS A 29 7.01 0.93 -10.61
CA LYS A 29 5.92 -0.02 -10.81
C LYS A 29 4.61 0.50 -10.24
N ILE A 30 4.63 1.22 -9.12
CA ILE A 30 3.44 1.83 -8.52
C ILE A 30 2.76 2.76 -9.54
N VAL A 31 3.54 3.55 -10.28
CA VAL A 31 3.01 4.55 -11.23
C VAL A 31 2.70 3.97 -12.61
N GLU A 32 3.47 2.97 -13.07
CA GLU A 32 3.30 2.38 -14.41
C GLU A 32 2.17 1.34 -14.49
N LEU A 33 1.79 0.72 -13.36
CA LEU A 33 0.73 -0.28 -13.36
C LEU A 33 -0.65 0.38 -13.46
N PRO A 34 -1.58 -0.21 -14.23
CA PRO A 34 -2.95 0.30 -14.34
C PRO A 34 -3.73 -0.01 -13.06
N LEU A 35 -3.66 0.90 -12.08
CA LEU A 35 -4.38 0.80 -10.81
C LEU A 35 -5.75 1.48 -10.94
N ASN A 36 -6.83 0.69 -10.90
CA ASN A 36 -8.19 1.24 -10.97
C ASN A 36 -8.45 2.17 -9.78
N GLY A 37 -8.95 3.38 -10.03
CA GLY A 37 -9.17 4.38 -8.96
C GLY A 37 -7.90 4.77 -8.20
N ARG A 38 -6.72 4.44 -8.76
CA ARG A 38 -5.39 4.75 -8.20
C ARG A 38 -5.20 4.22 -6.78
N ASP A 39 -5.85 3.09 -6.49
CA ASP A 39 -5.74 2.41 -5.21
C ASP A 39 -4.50 1.51 -5.22
N TYR A 40 -3.45 1.95 -4.51
CA TYR A 40 -2.21 1.18 -4.41
C TYR A 40 -2.39 -0.18 -3.73
N ASN A 41 -3.50 -0.42 -3.01
CA ASN A 41 -3.75 -1.74 -2.42
C ASN A 41 -3.90 -2.84 -3.48
N GLN A 42 -4.22 -2.50 -4.73
CA GLN A 42 -4.21 -3.46 -5.85
C GLN A 42 -2.82 -4.06 -6.11
N LEU A 43 -1.74 -3.37 -5.72
CA LEU A 43 -0.39 -3.88 -5.82
C LEU A 43 -0.17 -5.12 -4.94
N ALA A 44 -0.91 -5.24 -3.84
CA ALA A 44 -0.87 -6.43 -2.98
C ALA A 44 -1.28 -7.70 -3.73
N LEU A 45 -2.14 -7.59 -4.75
CA LEU A 45 -2.61 -8.72 -5.55
C LEU A 45 -1.50 -9.36 -6.40
N LEU A 46 -0.37 -8.67 -6.56
CA LEU A 46 0.82 -9.22 -7.23
C LEU A 46 1.59 -10.18 -6.33
N SER A 47 1.32 -10.17 -5.02
CA SER A 47 1.96 -11.06 -4.07
C SER A 47 1.21 -12.40 -3.98
N PRO A 48 1.94 -13.54 -3.93
CA PRO A 48 1.33 -14.84 -3.79
C PRO A 48 0.48 -14.97 -2.53
N GLY A 49 -0.69 -15.59 -2.65
CA GLY A 49 -1.59 -15.84 -1.53
C GLY A 49 -2.46 -14.64 -1.13
N VAL A 50 -2.36 -13.52 -1.85
CA VAL A 50 -3.25 -12.37 -1.70
C VAL A 50 -4.39 -12.47 -2.71
N LEU A 51 -5.61 -12.36 -2.21
CA LEU A 51 -6.84 -12.34 -3.01
C LEU A 51 -7.63 -11.06 -2.70
N PRO A 52 -8.43 -10.56 -3.64
CA PRO A 52 -9.36 -9.48 -3.34
C PRO A 52 -10.32 -9.92 -2.22
N GLY A 53 -10.73 -8.96 -1.40
CA GLY A 53 -11.74 -9.18 -0.37
C GLY A 53 -13.11 -9.54 -0.92
N THR A 54 -14.07 -9.80 -0.03
CA THR A 54 -15.39 -10.28 -0.44
C THR A 54 -16.16 -9.26 -1.29
N PRO A 55 -16.94 -9.69 -2.30
CA PRO A 55 -17.61 -8.79 -3.26
C PRO A 55 -18.53 -7.74 -2.62
N ARG A 56 -19.14 -8.06 -1.47
CA ARG A 56 -20.02 -7.16 -0.71
C ARG A 56 -19.31 -5.91 -0.19
N LEU A 57 -17.99 -5.99 0.01
CA LEU A 57 -17.18 -4.85 0.41
C LEU A 57 -16.70 -4.07 -0.82
N ALA A 58 -16.37 -4.76 -1.92
CA ALA A 58 -15.96 -4.11 -3.18
C ALA A 58 -17.06 -3.21 -3.79
N SER A 59 -18.35 -3.52 -3.56
CA SER A 59 -19.49 -2.78 -4.13
C SER A 59 -19.70 -1.35 -3.58
N VAL A 60 -18.99 -0.93 -2.53
CA VAL A 60 -19.13 0.41 -1.92
C VAL A 60 -17.85 1.24 -1.99
N ASN A 61 -16.98 0.99 -2.98
CA ASN A 61 -15.66 1.63 -3.11
C ASN A 61 -14.78 1.45 -1.86
N PHE A 62 -14.97 0.34 -1.14
CA PHE A 62 -14.15 -0.01 0.02
C PHE A 62 -12.73 -0.34 -0.46
N LYS A 63 -11.73 0.39 0.02
CA LYS A 63 -10.32 0.19 -0.34
C LYS A 63 -9.57 -0.58 0.76
N GLY A 64 -8.50 -1.27 0.38
CA GLY A 64 -7.70 -2.08 1.33
C GLY A 64 -8.36 -3.42 1.70
N VAL A 65 -9.21 -3.95 0.82
CA VAL A 65 -9.93 -5.21 1.04
C VAL A 65 -9.10 -6.37 0.52
N LEU A 66 -8.32 -7.01 1.39
CA LEU A 66 -7.40 -8.07 0.99
C LEU A 66 -7.63 -9.31 1.86
N ASN A 67 -7.82 -10.48 1.26
CA ASN A 67 -7.74 -11.75 1.97
C ASN A 67 -6.37 -12.34 1.73
N VAL A 68 -5.61 -12.61 2.79
CA VAL A 68 -4.23 -13.10 2.67
C VAL A 68 -4.11 -14.47 3.32
N ASN A 69 -3.66 -15.46 2.55
CA ASN A 69 -3.46 -16.83 3.00
C ASN A 69 -4.68 -17.42 3.73
N GLY A 70 -5.90 -17.07 3.29
CA GLY A 70 -7.16 -17.52 3.88
C GLY A 70 -7.64 -16.74 5.12
N ASN A 71 -6.89 -15.73 5.58
CA ASN A 71 -7.32 -14.87 6.68
C ASN A 71 -8.39 -13.86 6.25
N ARG A 72 -9.14 -13.36 7.25
CA ARG A 72 -10.18 -12.34 7.02
C ARG A 72 -9.54 -11.00 6.66
N THR A 73 -10.28 -10.22 5.88
CA THR A 73 -9.89 -8.88 5.44
C THR A 73 -9.39 -7.95 6.55
N PHE A 74 -10.04 -7.97 7.70
CA PHE A 74 -9.74 -7.09 8.83
C PHE A 74 -8.58 -7.60 9.71
N ASN A 75 -7.91 -8.69 9.32
CA ASN A 75 -6.73 -9.21 10.02
C ASN A 75 -5.41 -8.79 9.35
N ASN A 76 -5.47 -7.87 8.38
CA ASN A 76 -4.28 -7.23 7.84
C ASN A 76 -3.96 -5.97 8.64
N VAL A 77 -2.67 -5.71 8.79
CA VAL A 77 -2.16 -4.48 9.37
C VAL A 77 -1.73 -3.56 8.23
N PHE A 78 -2.15 -2.29 8.29
CA PHE A 78 -1.74 -1.26 7.35
C PHE A 78 -0.89 -0.23 8.08
N LEU A 79 0.30 0.02 7.54
CA LEU A 79 1.27 0.98 8.03
C LEU A 79 1.48 2.06 6.97
N LEU A 80 1.71 3.29 7.43
CA LEU A 80 2.19 4.41 6.63
C LEU A 80 3.51 4.87 7.24
N ASP A 81 4.60 4.78 6.49
CA ASP A 81 5.97 5.03 6.98
C ASP A 81 6.31 4.22 8.24
N GLY A 82 5.78 3.01 8.35
CA GLY A 82 5.95 2.13 9.52
C GLY A 82 5.03 2.44 10.71
N VAL A 83 4.21 3.48 10.65
CA VAL A 83 3.24 3.85 11.70
C VAL A 83 1.87 3.23 11.42
N ASP A 84 1.17 2.78 12.47
CA ASP A 84 -0.19 2.24 12.34
C ASP A 84 -1.12 3.23 11.63
N ASN A 85 -1.74 2.76 10.56
CA ASN A 85 -2.61 3.54 9.69
C ASN A 85 -4.01 2.91 9.62
N ILE A 86 -4.46 2.22 10.68
CA ILE A 86 -5.73 1.50 10.71
C ILE A 86 -6.80 2.34 11.40
N SER A 87 -7.94 2.53 10.74
CA SER A 87 -9.16 3.04 11.35
C SER A 87 -10.04 1.89 11.83
N TYR A 88 -10.00 1.61 13.13
CA TYR A 88 -10.81 0.54 13.73
C TYR A 88 -12.32 0.84 13.63
N SER A 89 -12.74 2.08 13.91
CA SER A 89 -14.15 2.49 13.83
C SER A 89 -14.71 2.30 12.42
N ASN A 90 -13.95 2.66 11.40
CA ASN A 90 -14.37 2.55 10.01
C ASN A 90 -14.39 1.08 9.57
N SER A 91 -13.39 0.31 9.99
CA SER A 91 -13.31 -1.14 9.73
C SER A 91 -14.56 -1.89 10.21
N PHE A 92 -15.05 -1.59 11.42
CA PHE A 92 -16.28 -2.21 11.94
C PHE A 92 -17.55 -1.77 11.23
N ARG A 93 -17.53 -0.59 10.60
CA ARG A 93 -18.66 -0.01 9.86
C ARG A 93 -18.67 -0.40 8.38
N GLY A 94 -17.65 -1.13 7.90
CA GLY A 94 -17.49 -1.39 6.47
C GLY A 94 -17.12 -0.14 5.67
N GLU A 95 -16.41 0.81 6.30
CA GLU A 95 -15.77 1.97 5.68
C GLU A 95 -14.22 1.84 5.65
N ASN A 96 -13.53 2.59 4.79
CA ASN A 96 -12.08 2.43 4.53
C ASN A 96 -11.25 2.08 5.78
N VAL A 97 -10.52 0.96 5.69
CA VAL A 97 -9.69 0.42 6.78
C VAL A 97 -8.52 1.34 7.09
N GLN A 98 -8.03 2.10 6.10
CA GLN A 98 -6.89 2.99 6.26
C GLN A 98 -7.33 4.40 6.69
N LEU A 99 -6.64 5.01 7.67
CA LEU A 99 -6.87 6.40 8.08
C LEU A 99 -6.46 7.37 6.98
N VAL A 100 -5.29 7.15 6.39
CA VAL A 100 -4.70 7.98 5.35
C VAL A 100 -4.35 7.12 4.16
N GLN A 101 -4.75 7.56 2.97
CA GLN A 101 -4.37 6.92 1.72
C GLN A 101 -3.70 7.95 0.80
N PRO A 102 -2.36 8.00 0.79
CA PRO A 102 -1.63 8.90 -0.11
C PRO A 102 -1.91 8.59 -1.57
N SER A 103 -1.69 9.59 -2.43
CA SER A 103 -1.67 9.37 -3.88
C SER A 103 -0.47 8.49 -4.27
N ILE A 104 -0.60 7.75 -5.37
CA ILE A 104 0.51 6.90 -5.85
C ILE A 104 1.75 7.71 -6.24
N GLU A 105 1.62 9.00 -6.58
CA GLU A 105 2.74 9.91 -6.80
C GLU A 105 3.52 10.19 -5.53
N ALA A 106 2.86 10.20 -4.37
CA ALA A 106 3.50 10.45 -3.09
C ALA A 106 4.25 9.23 -2.57
N LEU A 107 3.95 8.03 -3.09
CA LEU A 107 4.59 6.78 -2.65
C LEU A 107 5.98 6.60 -3.25
N GLN A 108 6.91 6.20 -2.40
CA GLN A 108 8.25 5.75 -2.76
C GLN A 108 8.28 4.22 -2.89
N GLU A 109 7.64 3.52 -1.97
CA GLU A 109 7.69 2.07 -1.89
C GLU A 109 6.37 1.53 -1.33
N PHE A 110 5.96 0.37 -1.84
CA PHE A 110 4.90 -0.44 -1.26
C PHE A 110 5.48 -1.80 -0.89
N LYS A 111 5.41 -2.16 0.39
CA LYS A 111 5.89 -3.43 0.93
C LYS A 111 4.72 -4.21 1.51
N ILE A 112 4.61 -5.48 1.14
CA ILE A 112 3.66 -6.41 1.74
C ILE A 112 4.39 -7.66 2.22
N GLN A 113 4.13 -8.06 3.46
CA GLN A 113 4.62 -9.29 4.05
C GLN A 113 3.42 -10.17 4.39
N THR A 114 3.37 -11.38 3.82
CA THR A 114 2.22 -12.28 3.93
C THR A 114 2.49 -13.48 4.85
N ASN A 115 3.75 -13.71 5.22
CA ASN A 115 4.14 -14.75 6.17
C ASN A 115 5.48 -14.41 6.83
N ALA A 116 5.77 -15.04 7.97
CA ALA A 116 7.04 -14.94 8.70
C ALA A 116 7.52 -13.50 8.94
N TYR A 117 6.58 -12.57 9.12
CA TYR A 117 6.86 -11.20 9.57
C TYR A 117 7.11 -11.20 11.10
N SER A 118 7.84 -10.18 11.56
CA SER A 118 8.22 -10.04 12.97
C SER A 118 7.00 -9.95 13.89
N ALA A 119 7.12 -10.48 15.10
CA ALA A 119 6.08 -10.44 16.12
C ALA A 119 5.75 -9.00 16.60
N GLU A 120 6.62 -8.03 16.30
CA GLU A 120 6.39 -6.60 16.57
C GLU A 120 5.13 -6.06 15.88
N PHE A 121 4.77 -6.61 14.72
CA PHE A 121 3.58 -6.25 13.95
C PHE A 121 2.33 -6.99 14.44
N GLY A 122 2.26 -7.31 15.74
CA GLY A 122 1.18 -8.08 16.35
C GLY A 122 -0.21 -7.67 15.87
N ARG A 123 -1.20 -8.56 15.99
CA ARG A 123 -2.58 -8.42 15.45
C ARG A 123 -2.70 -8.66 13.94
N SER A 124 -1.60 -8.86 13.22
CA SER A 124 -1.65 -9.40 11.86
C SER A 124 -1.70 -10.94 11.91
N SER A 125 -2.85 -11.55 11.64
CA SER A 125 -2.89 -12.97 11.26
C SER A 125 -2.86 -13.15 9.73
N GLY A 126 -3.10 -12.07 8.97
CA GLY A 126 -3.06 -12.02 7.51
C GLY A 126 -1.73 -11.48 6.98
N ALA A 127 -1.72 -10.21 6.58
CA ALA A 127 -0.53 -9.51 6.08
C ALA A 127 -0.18 -8.27 6.90
N VAL A 128 1.07 -7.84 6.76
CA VAL A 128 1.54 -6.50 7.11
C VAL A 128 1.80 -5.76 5.80
N VAL A 129 1.08 -4.68 5.58
CA VAL A 129 1.21 -3.81 4.41
C VAL A 129 1.78 -2.48 4.88
N ASN A 130 2.91 -2.07 4.32
CA ASN A 130 3.53 -0.79 4.61
C ASN A 130 3.67 0.02 3.32
N ALA A 131 3.10 1.22 3.33
CA ALA A 131 3.28 2.21 2.29
C ALA A 131 4.27 3.27 2.79
N THR A 132 5.33 3.54 2.03
CA THR A 132 6.32 4.56 2.39
C THR A 132 6.19 5.75 1.45
N ILE A 133 6.08 6.95 2.00
CA ILE A 133 6.05 8.18 1.21
C ILE A 133 7.46 8.62 0.81
N LYS A 134 7.54 9.38 -0.27
CA LYS A 134 8.79 10.00 -0.71
C LYS A 134 9.32 10.95 0.35
N SER A 135 10.59 10.75 0.72
CA SER A 135 11.33 11.74 1.50
C SER A 135 11.53 13.04 0.70
N GLY A 136 11.42 14.18 1.39
CA GLY A 136 11.72 15.48 0.80
C GLY A 136 13.20 15.59 0.42
N SER A 137 13.50 16.36 -0.63
CA SER A 137 14.86 16.72 -1.01
C SER A 137 15.08 18.22 -0.90
N ASN A 138 16.33 18.67 -0.79
CA ASN A 138 16.68 20.10 -0.80
C ASN A 138 16.40 20.78 -2.16
N THR A 139 15.95 20.03 -3.16
CA THR A 139 15.49 20.54 -4.44
C THR A 139 13.97 20.46 -4.52
N VAL A 140 13.33 21.52 -5.00
CA VAL A 140 11.88 21.54 -5.22
C VAL A 140 11.51 20.50 -6.28
N ARG A 141 10.62 19.59 -5.91
CA ARG A 141 10.06 18.55 -6.78
C ARG A 141 8.57 18.44 -6.48
N GLY A 142 7.79 18.22 -7.53
CA GLY A 142 6.34 18.06 -7.42
C GLY A 142 5.79 17.30 -8.62
N SER A 143 4.60 16.74 -8.45
CA SER A 143 3.87 16.05 -9.50
C SER A 143 2.52 16.72 -9.67
N VAL A 144 2.12 16.94 -10.92
CA VAL A 144 0.77 17.37 -11.30
C VAL A 144 0.18 16.26 -12.15
N TYR A 145 -1.07 15.90 -11.87
CA TYR A 145 -1.79 14.87 -12.59
C TYR A 145 -3.24 15.28 -12.80
N GLU A 146 -3.83 14.83 -13.90
CA GLU A 146 -5.24 15.02 -14.24
C GLU A 146 -5.81 13.68 -14.69
N PHE A 147 -7.05 13.40 -14.29
CA PHE A 147 -7.78 12.21 -14.71
C PHE A 147 -9.13 12.61 -15.27
N PHE A 148 -9.32 12.32 -16.55
CA PHE A 148 -10.59 12.46 -17.22
C PHE A 148 -11.19 11.06 -17.42
N ARG A 149 -12.35 10.81 -16.83
CA ARG A 149 -13.11 9.58 -17.02
C ARG A 149 -14.52 9.96 -17.44
N ASN A 150 -14.98 9.41 -18.55
CA ASN A 150 -16.26 9.76 -19.14
C ASN A 150 -16.90 8.52 -19.75
N ASP A 151 -18.10 8.22 -19.26
CA ASP A 151 -18.92 7.08 -19.69
C ASP A 151 -19.17 7.05 -21.21
N ALA A 152 -19.12 8.21 -21.90
CA ALA A 152 -19.26 8.31 -23.35
C ALA A 152 -17.99 7.89 -24.14
N LEU A 153 -16.84 7.82 -23.47
CA LEU A 153 -15.55 7.40 -24.05
C LEU A 153 -15.08 6.04 -23.50
N ASP A 154 -15.68 5.56 -22.42
CA ASP A 154 -15.41 4.25 -21.85
C ASP A 154 -15.88 3.15 -22.83
N ALA A 155 -15.02 2.16 -23.10
CA ALA A 155 -15.35 1.06 -23.99
C ALA A 155 -16.53 0.24 -23.43
N ASN A 156 -17.47 -0.14 -24.29
CA ASN A 156 -18.59 -1.00 -23.90
C ASN A 156 -18.08 -2.31 -23.27
N ASN A 157 -18.59 -2.66 -22.10
CA ASN A 157 -18.42 -4.01 -21.53
C ASN A 157 -19.11 -4.99 -22.48
N TYR A 158 -18.33 -5.89 -23.09
CA TYR A 158 -18.84 -7.01 -23.88
C TYR A 158 -19.08 -8.24 -23.02
#